data_AF-A0A0V0HLL0-F1
#
_entry.id   AF-A0A0V0HLL0-F1
#
_cell.length_a   1.000
_cell.length_b   1.000
_cell.length_c   1.000
_cell.angle_alpha   90.00
_cell.angle_beta   90.00
_cell.angle_gamma   90.00
#
_symmetry.space_group_name_H-M   'P 1'
#
loop_
_entity.id
_entity.type
_entity.pdbx_description
1 polymer ?
#
loop_
_entity_poly.entity_id
_entity_poly.type
_entity_poly.pdbx_seq_one_letter_code
_entity_poly.pdbx_strand_id
1 'polypeptide(L)'
;MDLWGTSDPYVVLQLDSQVVKSKVKWGTKEPTWNEEFALNIKQPPLYDLQLAAWDANLVTPHKRMGNAAVNLEHLCDGDPHELLVDLDGMGGGGKIEIEIKYKSFEKIEEEKEWWNIPIITEFLKKNGFESALKTILGSETVQARQFVQFAFGQMKLLNDAYNDSIAAAVLLWNQMY
;
A
#
# COMPACT_ATOMS: atom_id res chain seq x y z
N MET A 1 10.14 21.89 -18.72
CA MET A 1 11.36 21.82 -17.89
C MET A 1 11.04 22.63 -16.66
N ASP A 2 10.83 21.99 -15.53
CA ASP A 2 10.53 22.69 -14.28
C ASP A 2 11.77 23.52 -13.90
N LEU A 3 11.54 24.81 -13.62
CA LEU A 3 12.57 25.86 -13.56
C LEU A 3 13.61 25.68 -12.45
N TRP A 4 13.49 24.66 -11.61
CA TRP A 4 14.32 24.46 -10.42
C TRP A 4 15.08 23.12 -10.32
N GLY A 5 14.97 22.20 -11.28
CA GLY A 5 15.78 20.96 -11.26
C GLY A 5 15.55 20.06 -10.04
N THR A 6 14.43 20.25 -9.36
CA THR A 6 13.94 19.40 -8.26
C THR A 6 13.11 18.27 -8.85
N SER A 7 13.37 17.04 -8.40
CA SER A 7 12.49 15.90 -8.68
C SER A 7 11.36 15.87 -7.66
N ASP A 8 10.18 15.46 -8.11
CA ASP A 8 8.98 15.25 -7.31
C ASP A 8 8.60 13.75 -7.31
N PRO A 9 9.40 12.89 -6.66
CA PRO A 9 9.23 11.45 -6.77
C PRO A 9 7.97 10.93 -6.07
N TYR A 10 7.38 9.89 -6.65
CA TYR A 10 6.37 9.01 -6.05
C TYR A 10 6.54 7.57 -6.52
N VAL A 11 6.02 6.63 -5.74
CA VAL A 11 6.07 5.20 -6.04
C VAL A 11 4.68 4.67 -6.29
N VAL A 12 4.55 3.82 -7.30
CA VAL A 12 3.35 3.03 -7.55
C VAL A 12 3.69 1.58 -7.22
N LEU A 13 2.86 0.95 -6.41
CA LEU A 13 2.93 -0.48 -6.13
C LEU A 13 1.76 -1.15 -6.81
N GLN A 14 2.05 -2.25 -7.48
CA GLN A 14 1.05 -3.07 -8.13
C GLN A 14 1.23 -4.53 -7.72
N LEU A 15 0.12 -5.12 -7.27
CA LEU A 15 0.05 -6.53 -6.95
C LEU A 15 -1.26 -7.11 -7.49
N ASP A 16 -1.17 -8.06 -8.41
CA ASP A 16 -2.32 -8.59 -9.16
C ASP A 16 -3.09 -7.42 -9.85
N SER A 17 -4.38 -7.25 -9.55
CA SER A 17 -5.21 -6.14 -10.03
C SER A 17 -5.20 -4.91 -9.11
N GLN A 18 -4.48 -4.93 -8.00
CA GLN A 18 -4.44 -3.84 -7.02
C GLN A 18 -3.30 -2.89 -7.35
N VAL A 19 -3.62 -1.60 -7.45
CA VAL A 19 -2.64 -0.54 -7.69
C VAL A 19 -2.78 0.51 -6.61
N VAL A 20 -1.73 0.73 -5.85
CA VAL A 20 -1.65 1.79 -4.85
C VAL A 20 -0.51 2.73 -5.20
N LYS A 21 -0.68 4.01 -4.87
CA LYS A 21 0.28 5.06 -5.19
C LYS A 21 0.58 5.87 -3.94
N SER A 22 1.86 6.13 -3.71
CA SER A 22 2.31 7.01 -2.63
C SER A 22 2.10 8.48 -2.93
N LYS A 23 2.14 9.32 -1.89
CA LYS A 23 2.10 10.78 -2.08
C LYS A 23 3.32 11.26 -2.84
N VAL A 24 3.11 12.29 -3.65
CA VAL A 24 4.20 12.99 -4.32
C VAL A 24 4.98 13.79 -3.28
N LYS A 25 6.30 13.57 -3.22
CA LYS A 25 7.19 14.36 -2.37
C LYS A 25 7.83 15.43 -3.23
N TRP A 26 7.40 16.67 -3.05
CA TRP A 26 7.84 17.79 -3.85
C TRP A 26 9.23 18.26 -3.46
N GLY A 27 10.06 18.61 -4.44
CA GLY A 27 11.31 19.34 -4.18
C GLY A 27 12.47 18.50 -3.66
N THR A 28 12.43 17.17 -3.73
CA THR A 28 13.43 16.29 -3.09
C THR A 28 13.89 15.14 -3.97
N LYS A 29 15.20 14.86 -3.95
CA LYS A 29 15.79 13.66 -4.56
C LYS A 29 15.89 12.48 -3.60
N GLU A 30 15.73 12.75 -2.30
CA GLU A 30 15.72 11.77 -1.23
C GLU A 30 14.33 11.79 -0.56
N PRO A 31 13.31 11.20 -1.21
CA PRO A 31 11.97 11.18 -0.66
C PRO A 31 11.83 10.19 0.49
N THR A 32 11.31 10.66 1.61
CA THR A 32 10.83 9.80 2.69
C THR A 32 9.30 9.82 2.67
N TRP A 33 8.69 8.69 2.28
CA TRP A 33 7.23 8.56 2.29
C TRP A 33 6.69 8.29 3.69
N ASN A 34 7.21 7.27 4.38
CA ASN A 34 6.66 6.73 5.63
C ASN A 34 5.16 6.45 5.46
N GLU A 35 4.83 5.76 4.37
CA GLU A 35 3.46 5.45 4.00
C GLU A 35 3.24 3.95 4.07
N GLU A 36 2.14 3.59 4.70
CA GLU A 36 1.70 2.21 4.84
C GLU A 36 0.60 1.92 3.82
N PHE A 37 0.81 0.89 3.01
CA PHE A 37 -0.20 0.37 2.10
C PHE A 37 -0.57 -1.02 2.55
N ALA A 38 -1.83 -1.40 2.37
CA ALA A 38 -2.23 -2.77 2.55
C ALA A 38 -2.84 -3.30 1.26
N LEU A 39 -2.23 -4.39 0.76
CA LEU A 39 -2.50 -5.07 -0.49
C LEU A 39 -2.90 -6.51 -0.19
N ASN A 40 -3.91 -7.02 -0.87
CA ASN A 40 -4.34 -8.40 -0.69
C ASN A 40 -3.34 -9.36 -1.35
N ILE A 41 -2.74 -10.28 -0.58
CA ILE A 41 -1.91 -11.36 -1.12
C ILE A 41 -2.74 -12.65 -1.08
N LYS A 42 -2.85 -13.31 -2.24
CA LYS A 42 -3.38 -14.68 -2.31
C LYS A 42 -2.30 -15.66 -1.86
N GLN A 43 -2.63 -16.71 -1.12
CA GLN A 43 -1.69 -17.77 -0.79
C GLN A 43 -1.98 -19.03 -1.63
N PRO A 44 -0.98 -19.56 -2.37
CA PRO A 44 0.37 -19.02 -2.59
C PRO A 44 0.36 -17.73 -3.43
N PRO A 45 1.35 -16.82 -3.25
CA PRO A 45 1.44 -15.61 -4.05
C PRO A 45 1.68 -15.98 -5.52
N LEU A 46 0.73 -15.60 -6.38
CA LEU A 46 0.76 -15.91 -7.81
C LEU A 46 1.60 -14.91 -8.62
N TYR A 47 1.83 -13.72 -8.07
CA TYR A 47 2.47 -12.60 -8.76
C TYR A 47 3.44 -11.89 -7.83
N ASP A 48 4.55 -11.42 -8.39
CA ASP A 48 5.50 -10.54 -7.70
C ASP A 48 4.90 -9.16 -7.48
N LEU A 49 5.27 -8.53 -6.35
CA LEU A 49 4.96 -7.13 -6.09
C LEU A 49 5.78 -6.25 -7.02
N GLN A 50 5.11 -5.55 -7.94
CA GLN A 50 5.75 -4.62 -8.87
C GLN A 50 5.84 -3.24 -8.25
N LEU A 51 7.03 -2.65 -8.27
CA LEU A 51 7.30 -1.29 -7.82
C LEU A 51 7.73 -0.41 -8.99
N ALA A 52 7.31 0.84 -8.93
CA ALA A 52 7.38 1.76 -10.03
C ALA A 52 7.67 3.16 -9.52
N ALA A 53 8.90 3.64 -9.67
CA ALA A 53 9.27 5.00 -9.29
C ALA A 53 9.01 5.98 -10.44
N TRP A 54 8.41 7.12 -10.11
CA TRP A 54 8.03 8.16 -11.05
C TRP A 54 8.40 9.54 -10.52
N ASP A 55 8.81 10.42 -11.41
CA ASP A 55 8.99 11.85 -11.17
C ASP A 55 7.72 12.57 -11.64
N ALA A 56 6.96 13.14 -10.70
CA ALA A 56 5.81 13.96 -11.04
C ALA A 56 6.29 15.27 -11.66
N ASN A 57 5.62 15.71 -12.72
CA ASN A 57 5.95 16.95 -13.39
C ASN A 57 4.67 17.78 -13.52
N LEU A 58 4.75 19.07 -13.26
CA LEU A 58 3.56 19.95 -13.30
C LEU A 58 3.12 20.27 -14.73
N VAL A 59 4.10 20.41 -15.64
CA VAL A 59 3.87 20.91 -17.01
C VAL A 59 4.17 19.85 -18.07
N THR A 60 5.00 18.86 -17.75
CA THR A 60 5.41 17.80 -18.68
C THR A 60 4.84 16.45 -18.24
N PRO A 61 4.77 15.46 -19.14
CA PRO A 61 4.42 14.10 -18.73
C PRO A 61 5.34 13.61 -17.60
N HIS A 62 4.77 12.86 -16.67
CA HIS A 62 5.54 12.28 -15.57
C HIS A 62 6.63 11.36 -16.13
N LYS A 63 7.83 11.45 -15.57
CA LYS A 63 8.98 10.68 -16.05
C LYS A 63 9.12 9.41 -15.24
N ARG A 64 9.24 8.26 -15.90
CA ARG A 64 9.56 7.00 -15.22
C ARG A 64 11.02 7.03 -14.76
N MET A 65 11.27 6.79 -13.47
CA MET A 65 12.61 6.78 -12.87
C MET A 65 13.20 5.36 -12.85
N GLY A 66 12.37 4.36 -12.57
CA GLY A 66 12.76 2.96 -12.61
C GLY A 66 11.66 2.01 -12.14
N ASN A 67 11.95 0.72 -12.21
CA ASN A 67 11.04 -0.39 -11.96
C ASN A 67 11.73 -1.42 -11.08
N ALA A 68 10.97 -2.09 -10.24
CA ALA A 68 11.45 -3.20 -9.44
C ALA A 68 10.36 -4.25 -9.28
N ALA A 69 10.75 -5.49 -9.01
CA ALA A 69 9.83 -6.58 -8.70
C ALA A 69 10.34 -7.33 -7.47
N VAL A 70 9.43 -7.66 -6.55
CA VAL A 70 9.75 -8.37 -5.31
C VAL A 70 8.92 -9.62 -5.23
N ASN A 71 9.60 -10.77 -5.11
CA ASN A 71 8.94 -12.05 -4.96
C ASN A 71 8.43 -12.21 -3.52
N LEU A 72 7.15 -12.58 -3.38
CA LEU A 72 6.46 -12.66 -2.10
C LEU A 72 6.42 -14.08 -1.51
N GLU A 73 6.90 -15.11 -2.23
CA GLU A 73 6.79 -16.52 -1.82
C GLU A 73 7.43 -16.81 -0.45
N HIS A 74 8.54 -16.12 -0.14
CA HIS A 74 9.28 -16.29 1.11
C HIS A 74 8.98 -15.22 2.17
N LEU A 75 8.09 -14.27 1.88
CA LEU A 75 7.78 -13.12 2.76
C LEU A 75 6.42 -13.27 3.46
N CYS A 76 5.73 -14.39 3.24
CA CYS A 76 4.42 -14.71 3.80
C CYS A 76 4.51 -15.50 5.12
N ASP A 77 5.57 -15.32 5.91
CA ASP A 77 5.80 -16.01 7.19
C ASP A 77 5.22 -15.25 8.41
N GLY A 78 4.79 -14.00 8.22
CA GLY A 78 4.18 -13.16 9.25
C GLY A 78 5.16 -12.26 10.00
N ASP A 79 6.46 -12.41 9.73
CA ASP A 79 7.50 -11.53 10.24
C ASP A 79 7.69 -10.32 9.30
N PRO A 80 8.16 -9.18 9.82
CA PRO A 80 8.50 -8.03 8.98
C PRO A 80 9.79 -8.30 8.20
N HIS A 81 9.76 -8.03 6.89
CA HIS A 81 10.90 -8.16 6.00
C HIS A 81 11.28 -6.81 5.42
N GLU A 82 12.42 -6.28 5.83
CA GLU A 82 13.03 -5.09 5.24
C GLU A 82 13.85 -5.48 4.01
N LEU A 83 13.51 -4.90 2.86
CA LEU A 83 14.10 -5.21 1.56
C LEU A 83 14.57 -3.92 0.89
N LEU A 84 15.85 -3.88 0.53
CA LEU A 84 16.42 -2.85 -0.33
C LEU A 84 16.37 -3.32 -1.78
N VAL A 85 15.57 -2.64 -2.59
CA VAL A 85 15.26 -3.03 -3.96
C VAL A 85 15.87 -2.05 -4.94
N ASP A 86 16.59 -2.57 -5.92
CA ASP A 86 17.22 -1.77 -6.97
C ASP A 86 16.21 -1.46 -8.07
N LEU A 87 16.10 -0.18 -8.42
CA LEU A 87 15.26 0.29 -9.50
C LEU A 87 16.00 0.18 -10.83
N ASP A 88 15.53 -0.70 -11.69
CA ASP A 88 16.05 -0.86 -13.04
C ASP A 88 15.30 0.06 -14.02
N GLY A 89 16.04 0.66 -14.96
CA GLY A 89 15.45 1.41 -16.07
C GLY A 89 16.25 2.64 -16.51
N MET A 90 15.84 3.23 -17.63
CA MET A 90 16.52 4.37 -18.27
C MET A 90 16.36 5.71 -17.51
N GLY A 91 15.69 5.72 -16.36
CA GLY A 91 15.31 6.93 -15.64
C GLY A 91 16.36 7.49 -14.67
N GLY A 92 17.51 6.82 -14.52
CA GLY A 92 18.57 7.19 -13.58
C GLY A 92 18.83 6.15 -12.49
N GLY A 93 17.98 5.12 -12.40
CA GLY A 93 18.08 4.09 -11.37
C GLY A 93 17.76 4.62 -9.98
N GLY A 94 18.17 3.87 -8.96
CA GLY A 94 18.01 4.22 -7.55
C GLY A 94 17.77 2.97 -6.71
N LYS A 95 17.65 3.16 -5.40
CA LYS A 95 17.25 2.10 -4.47
C LYS A 95 15.98 2.54 -3.76
N ILE A 96 15.08 1.59 -3.51
CA ILE A 96 13.91 1.77 -2.64
C ILE A 96 13.97 0.70 -1.59
N GLU A 97 13.93 1.11 -0.34
CA GLU A 97 13.74 0.24 0.80
C GLU A 97 12.23 0.14 1.10
N ILE A 98 11.79 -1.08 1.36
CA ILE A 98 10.42 -1.43 1.65
C ILE A 98 10.41 -2.42 2.80
N GLU A 99 9.48 -2.27 3.72
CA GLU A 99 9.20 -3.28 4.74
C GLU A 99 7.89 -3.98 4.35
N ILE A 100 7.95 -5.30 4.15
CA ILE A 100 6.78 -6.12 3.85
C ILE A 100 6.43 -6.90 5.09
N LYS A 101 5.19 -6.75 5.55
CA LYS A 101 4.67 -7.48 6.70
C LYS A 101 3.37 -8.17 6.33
N TYR A 102 3.41 -9.49 6.29
CA TYR A 102 2.20 -10.29 6.15
C TYR A 102 1.42 -10.26 7.47
N LYS A 103 0.14 -9.87 7.43
CA LYS A 103 -0.74 -9.93 8.60
C LYS A 103 -1.98 -10.73 8.26
N SER A 104 -2.31 -11.71 9.10
CA SER A 104 -3.59 -12.38 8.98
C SER A 104 -4.73 -11.40 9.26
N PHE A 105 -5.92 -11.66 8.71
CA PHE A 105 -7.08 -10.81 8.90
C PHE A 105 -7.49 -10.72 10.38
N GLU A 106 -7.30 -11.82 11.11
CA GLU A 106 -7.52 -11.91 12.55
C GLU A 106 -6.60 -10.95 13.31
N LYS A 107 -5.33 -10.86 12.91
CA LYS A 107 -4.36 -9.95 13.53
C LYS A 107 -4.63 -8.48 13.16
N ILE A 108 -5.11 -8.21 11.95
CA ILE A 108 -5.54 -6.86 11.51
C ILE A 108 -6.76 -6.38 12.31
N GLU A 109 -7.69 -7.28 12.65
CA GLU A 109 -8.84 -6.98 13.51
C GLU A 109 -8.40 -6.55 14.92
N GLU A 110 -7.41 -7.22 15.50
CA GLU A 110 -6.88 -6.91 16.84
C GLU A 110 -6.17 -5.55 16.91
N GLU A 111 -5.52 -5.14 15.83
CA GLU A 111 -4.73 -3.90 15.76
C GLU A 111 -5.57 -2.62 15.71
N LYS A 112 -6.91 -2.73 15.60
CA LYS A 112 -7.85 -1.61 15.66
C LYS A 112 -7.52 -0.40 14.76
N GLU A 113 -6.70 -0.51 13.72
CA GLU A 113 -6.43 0.61 12.77
C GLU A 113 -6.72 0.22 11.30
N TRP A 114 -7.40 -0.91 11.11
CA TRP A 114 -7.75 -1.51 9.83
C TRP A 114 -8.44 -0.57 8.84
N TRP A 115 -9.22 0.41 9.30
CA TRP A 115 -9.92 1.36 8.43
C TRP A 115 -8.97 2.17 7.53
N ASN A 116 -7.70 2.33 7.92
CA ASN A 116 -6.68 3.01 7.11
C ASN A 116 -6.19 2.16 5.92
N ILE A 117 -6.59 0.90 5.84
CA ILE A 117 -6.20 0.00 4.75
C ILE A 117 -6.92 0.42 3.46
N PRO A 118 -6.20 0.62 2.33
CA PRO A 118 -6.80 1.07 1.06
C PRO A 118 -7.98 0.21 0.60
N ILE A 119 -7.85 -1.12 0.63
CA ILE A 119 -8.92 -2.06 0.23
C ILE A 119 -10.18 -1.86 1.08
N ILE A 120 -9.99 -1.61 2.36
CA ILE A 120 -11.07 -1.44 3.32
C ILE A 120 -11.74 -0.09 3.10
N THR A 121 -10.95 0.96 2.91
CA THR A 121 -11.45 2.28 2.54
C THR A 121 -12.22 2.23 1.21
N GLU A 122 -11.71 1.52 0.20
CA GLU A 122 -12.40 1.35 -1.09
C GLU A 122 -13.68 0.53 -0.96
N PHE A 123 -13.66 -0.58 -0.22
CA PHE A 123 -14.84 -1.38 0.08
C PHE A 123 -15.92 -0.53 0.77
N LEU A 124 -15.55 0.22 1.80
CA LEU A 124 -16.48 1.06 2.55
C LEU A 124 -17.05 2.19 1.67
N LYS A 125 -16.21 2.84 0.84
CA LYS A 125 -16.66 3.84 -0.13
C LYS A 125 -17.62 3.26 -1.16
N LYS A 126 -17.28 2.11 -1.75
CA LYS A 126 -18.11 1.42 -2.76
C LYS A 126 -19.48 1.02 -2.22
N ASN A 127 -19.54 0.66 -0.94
CA ASN A 127 -20.79 0.28 -0.27
C ASN A 127 -21.50 1.44 0.44
N GLY A 128 -21.04 2.68 0.29
CA GLY A 128 -21.73 3.87 0.82
C GLY A 128 -21.54 4.13 2.33
N PHE A 129 -20.51 3.56 2.96
CA PHE A 129 -20.23 3.69 4.39
C PHE A 129 -19.35 4.90 4.77
N GLU A 130 -19.24 5.90 3.91
CA GLU A 130 -18.35 7.05 4.13
C GLU A 130 -18.72 7.88 5.38
N SER A 131 -20.01 8.07 5.64
CA SER A 131 -20.49 8.75 6.85
C SER A 131 -20.14 7.96 8.11
N ALA A 132 -20.23 6.62 8.05
CA ALA A 132 -19.87 5.75 9.17
C ALA A 132 -18.36 5.79 9.46
N LEU A 133 -17.51 5.84 8.42
CA LEU A 133 -16.07 6.04 8.57
C LEU A 133 -15.72 7.31 9.33
N LYS A 134 -16.36 8.45 9.00
CA LYS A 134 -16.16 9.71 9.71
C LYS A 134 -16.60 9.64 11.17
N THR A 135 -17.66 8.88 11.46
CA THR A 135 -18.13 8.66 12.83
C THR A 135 -17.16 7.79 13.63
N ILE A 136 -16.58 6.75 13.02
CA ILE A 136 -15.62 5.83 13.68
C ILE A 136 -14.30 6.53 13.99
N LEU A 137 -13.75 7.28 13.03
CA LEU A 137 -12.50 8.04 13.21
C LEU A 137 -12.59 9.09 14.33
N GLY A 138 -13.81 9.49 14.73
CA GLY A 138 -14.05 10.48 15.79
C GLY A 138 -14.67 9.91 17.08
N SER A 139 -14.83 8.59 17.23
CA SER A 139 -15.59 8.02 18.34
C SER A 139 -15.02 6.70 18.87
N GLU A 140 -14.64 6.66 20.15
CA GLU A 140 -14.28 5.42 20.88
C GLU A 140 -15.52 4.62 21.37
N THR A 141 -16.72 4.94 20.88
CA THR A 141 -17.96 4.34 21.43
C THR A 141 -18.17 2.89 20.97
N VAL A 142 -18.91 2.13 21.79
CA VAL A 142 -19.28 0.72 21.54
C VAL A 142 -19.94 0.50 20.17
N GLN A 143 -20.61 1.52 19.60
CA GLN A 143 -21.24 1.45 18.27
C GLN A 143 -20.21 1.33 17.14
N ALA A 144 -19.06 2.01 17.24
CA ALA A 144 -17.98 1.87 16.27
C ALA A 144 -17.48 0.43 16.21
N ARG A 145 -17.35 -0.25 17.36
CA ARG A 145 -16.93 -1.65 17.44
C ARG A 145 -17.92 -2.61 16.77
N GLN A 146 -19.22 -2.43 16.99
CA GLN A 146 -20.25 -3.25 16.35
C GLN A 146 -20.27 -3.05 14.83
N PHE A 147 -20.10 -1.82 14.38
CA PHE A 147 -19.96 -1.52 12.96
C PHE A 147 -18.71 -2.15 12.35
N VAL A 148 -17.57 -2.02 13.02
CA VAL A 148 -16.30 -2.64 12.63
C VAL A 148 -16.48 -4.15 12.43
N GLN A 149 -17.07 -4.83 13.41
CA GLN A 149 -17.37 -6.26 13.32
C GLN A 149 -18.31 -6.61 12.16
N PHE A 150 -19.30 -5.77 11.88
CA PHE A 150 -20.21 -5.97 10.75
C PHE A 150 -19.50 -5.80 9.39
N ALA A 151 -18.77 -4.70 9.19
CA ALA A 151 -18.04 -4.43 7.97
C ALA A 151 -16.98 -5.51 7.70
N PHE A 152 -16.26 -5.92 8.74
CA PHE A 152 -15.32 -7.04 8.67
C PHE A 152 -16.01 -8.37 8.38
N GLY A 153 -17.17 -8.64 8.98
CA GLY A 153 -17.96 -9.84 8.67
C GLY A 153 -18.32 -9.92 7.18
N GLN A 154 -18.69 -8.79 6.57
CA GLN A 154 -18.96 -8.74 5.13
C GLN A 154 -17.69 -8.95 4.29
N MET A 155 -16.56 -8.38 4.70
CA MET A 155 -15.28 -8.61 4.01
C MET A 155 -14.78 -10.05 4.17
N LYS A 156 -14.97 -10.66 5.34
CA LYS A 156 -14.65 -12.06 5.58
C LYS A 156 -15.52 -12.97 4.73
N LEU A 157 -16.81 -12.68 4.58
CA LEU A 157 -17.67 -13.43 3.66
C LEU A 157 -17.25 -13.30 2.19
N LEU A 158 -16.80 -12.11 1.77
CA LEU A 158 -16.23 -11.93 0.43
C LEU A 158 -14.91 -12.69 0.26
N ASN A 159 -14.11 -12.77 1.32
CA ASN A 159 -12.84 -13.48 1.34
C ASN A 159 -13.02 -15.00 1.39
N ASP A 160 -13.91 -15.51 2.23
CA ASP A 160 -14.23 -16.94 2.36
C ASP A 160 -14.91 -17.45 1.07
N ALA A 161 -15.57 -16.59 0.30
CA ALA A 161 -16.06 -16.90 -1.04
C ALA A 161 -14.95 -16.94 -2.11
N TYR A 162 -13.80 -16.32 -1.84
CA TYR A 162 -12.58 -16.25 -2.65
C TYR A 162 -11.45 -16.94 -1.88
N ASN A 163 -11.57 -18.25 -1.65
CA ASN A 163 -10.58 -19.08 -0.92
C ASN A 163 -9.14 -18.53 -1.03
N ASP A 164 -8.58 -18.15 0.12
CA ASP A 164 -7.15 -17.86 0.37
C ASP A 164 -6.60 -16.47 0.02
N SER A 165 -7.23 -15.37 0.44
CA SER A 165 -6.59 -14.03 0.28
C SER A 165 -6.53 -13.22 1.58
N ILE A 166 -5.31 -12.87 2.03
CA ILE A 166 -5.16 -12.01 3.20
C ILE A 166 -4.06 -10.96 2.96
N ALA A 167 -4.31 -9.76 3.49
CA ALA A 167 -3.54 -8.54 3.27
C ALA A 167 -2.07 -8.60 3.76
N ALA A 168 -1.14 -8.30 2.86
CA ALA A 168 0.14 -7.72 3.25
C ALA A 168 -0.04 -6.23 3.54
N ALA A 169 0.50 -5.78 4.67
CA ALA A 169 0.91 -4.40 4.81
C ALA A 169 2.28 -4.25 4.16
N VAL A 170 2.37 -3.49 3.07
CA VAL A 170 3.62 -3.02 2.49
C VAL A 170 3.87 -1.61 3.02
N LEU A 171 4.85 -1.50 3.90
CA LEU A 171 5.37 -0.25 4.44
C LEU A 171 6.49 0.21 3.51
N LEU A 172 6.40 1.44 3.00
CA LEU A 172 7.47 2.03 2.19
C LEU A 172 8.41 2.85 3.07
N TRP A 173 9.68 2.46 3.17
CA TRP A 173 10.70 3.15 3.97
C TRP A 173 11.95 3.45 3.13
N ASN A 174 12.20 4.72 2.78
CA ASN A 174 13.49 5.31 2.31
C ASN A 174 14.27 4.53 1.21
N GLN A 175 15.51 4.81 0.77
CA GLN A 175 16.17 6.08 0.41
C GLN A 175 16.76 5.92 -1.02
N MET A 176 16.38 6.76 -1.99
CA MET A 176 17.03 6.81 -3.32
C MET A 176 18.38 7.53 -3.20
N TYR A 177 19.48 6.79 -3.38
CA TYR A 177 20.83 7.34 -3.59
C TYR A 177 21.06 7.72 -5.05
#